data_AF-A0A973AS99-F1
#
_entry.id   AF-A0A973AS99-F1
#
_cell.length_a   1.000
_cell.length_b   1.000
_cell.length_c   1.000
_cell.angle_alpha   90.00
_cell.angle_beta   90.00
_cell.angle_gamma   90.00
#
_symmetry.space_group_name_H-M   'P 1'
#
loop_
_entity.id
_entity.type
_entity.pdbx_description
1 polymer ?
#
loop_
_entity_poly.entity_id
_entity_poly.type
_entity_poly.pdbx_seq_one_letter_code
_entity_poly.pdbx_strand_id
1 'polypeptide(L)'
;PEVAAIAGLVIFANIFSSFWYQYHIEYHYSFVVVPVLVMGTVFAIARLQIKWRRILVALCAVCTLFSAYAWSPLPGARTRISYNGANHPMVVSAREALSKIPADAVISAYHPLTAHLARRQRIYVFPVPFRRALYGVDVFAEGDVLPFANEITFVVLPTSMDEEMTKTWSEVSNQFTVSYANSWWVVYQRSG
;
A
#
# COMPACT_ATOMS: atom_id res chain seq x y z
N PRO A 1 -9.21 20.21 -29.30
CA PRO A 1 -10.38 20.57 -28.48
C PRO A 1 -11.25 19.36 -28.15
N GLU A 2 -11.69 18.59 -29.16
CA GLU A 2 -12.58 17.43 -28.99
C GLU A 2 -11.96 16.29 -28.15
N VAL A 3 -10.69 15.95 -28.38
CA VAL A 3 -10.00 14.89 -27.61
C VAL A 3 -9.82 15.25 -26.12
N ALA A 4 -9.63 16.53 -25.80
CA ALA A 4 -9.52 17.00 -24.42
C ALA A 4 -10.89 17.02 -23.71
N ALA A 5 -12.00 17.18 -24.45
CA ALA A 5 -13.34 17.09 -23.89
C ALA A 5 -13.68 15.68 -23.39
N ILE A 6 -13.09 14.64 -23.98
CA ILE A 6 -13.20 13.26 -23.52
C ILE A 6 -12.61 13.10 -22.09
N ALA A 7 -11.53 13.82 -21.78
CA ALA A 7 -10.97 13.86 -20.43
C ALA A 7 -11.90 14.54 -19.43
N GLY A 8 -12.69 15.53 -19.87
CA GLY A 8 -13.62 16.28 -19.02
C GLY A 8 -14.65 15.39 -18.34
N LEU A 9 -15.24 14.44 -19.07
CA LEU A 9 -16.23 13.50 -18.51
C LEU A 9 -15.61 12.60 -17.44
N VAL A 10 -14.40 12.09 -17.68
CA VAL A 10 -13.70 11.20 -16.74
C VAL A 10 -13.26 11.95 -15.48
N ILE A 11 -12.71 13.17 -15.64
CA ILE A 11 -12.32 14.02 -14.52
C ILE A 11 -13.56 14.35 -13.67
N PHE A 12 -14.68 14.71 -14.30
CA PHE A 12 -15.92 15.04 -13.59
C PHE A 12 -16.49 13.84 -12.84
N ALA A 13 -16.49 12.65 -13.46
CA ALA A 13 -16.94 11.41 -12.83
C ALA A 13 -16.09 11.03 -11.60
N ASN A 14 -14.76 11.22 -11.67
CA ASN A 14 -13.88 10.91 -10.55
C ASN A 14 -14.00 11.92 -9.39
N ILE A 15 -14.17 13.21 -9.69
CA ILE A 15 -14.33 14.26 -8.67
C ILE A 15 -15.67 14.13 -7.91
N PHE A 16 -16.74 13.73 -8.59
CA PHE A 16 -18.07 13.56 -7.98
C PHE A 16 -18.28 12.20 -7.31
N SER A 17 -17.31 11.30 -7.37
CA SER A 17 -17.42 10.01 -6.70
C SER A 17 -17.32 10.16 -5.19
N SER A 18 -18.24 9.50 -4.47
CA SER A 18 -18.20 9.36 -3.01
C SER A 18 -17.15 8.34 -2.52
N PHE A 19 -16.43 7.68 -3.43
CA PHE A 19 -15.40 6.69 -3.08
C PHE A 19 -14.03 7.36 -2.92
N TRP A 20 -13.54 7.44 -1.69
CA TRP A 20 -12.31 8.16 -1.29
C TRP A 20 -11.08 7.87 -2.16
N TYR A 21 -10.90 6.61 -2.60
CA TYR A 21 -9.77 6.20 -3.45
C TYR A 21 -9.80 6.83 -4.86
N GLN A 22 -10.95 7.29 -5.35
CA GLN A 22 -11.10 7.79 -6.73
C GLN A 22 -10.68 9.26 -6.91
N TYR A 23 -10.71 10.08 -5.85
CA TYR A 23 -10.33 11.49 -5.91
C TYR A 23 -9.04 11.84 -5.14
N HIS A 24 -8.49 10.93 -4.34
CA HIS A 24 -7.17 11.14 -3.72
C HIS A 24 -6.03 10.98 -4.73
N ILE A 25 -5.23 12.03 -4.89
CA ILE A 25 -4.11 12.08 -5.86
C ILE A 25 -2.98 11.10 -5.55
N GLU A 26 -2.93 10.59 -4.33
CA GLU A 26 -1.97 9.56 -3.89
C GLU A 26 -2.33 8.16 -4.42
N TYR A 27 -3.56 7.95 -4.90
CA TYR A 27 -4.01 6.69 -5.47
C TYR A 27 -4.09 6.73 -7.00
N HIS A 28 -3.87 5.57 -7.62
CA HIS A 28 -3.74 5.42 -9.08
C HIS A 28 -5.05 5.62 -9.85
N TYR A 29 -6.20 5.77 -9.19
CA TYR A 29 -7.50 5.87 -9.87
C TYR A 29 -7.67 7.15 -10.69
N SER A 30 -6.92 8.21 -10.36
CA SER A 30 -6.85 9.42 -11.18
C SER A 30 -5.96 9.28 -12.43
N PHE A 31 -5.17 8.20 -12.53
CA PHE A 31 -4.21 7.98 -13.63
C PHE A 31 -4.88 7.74 -14.99
N VAL A 32 -6.16 7.35 -15.01
CA VAL A 32 -6.96 7.16 -16.23
C VAL A 32 -7.01 8.40 -17.12
N VAL A 33 -6.85 9.60 -16.55
CA VAL A 33 -6.88 10.87 -17.30
C VAL A 33 -5.59 11.10 -18.10
N VAL A 34 -4.48 10.50 -17.68
CA VAL A 34 -3.14 10.77 -18.23
C VAL A 34 -3.03 10.48 -19.74
N PRO A 35 -3.46 9.31 -20.28
CA PRO A 35 -3.37 9.05 -21.71
C PRO A 35 -4.12 10.07 -22.57
N VAL A 36 -5.28 10.54 -22.09
CA VAL A 36 -6.09 11.51 -22.83
C VAL A 36 -5.40 12.87 -22.89
N LEU A 37 -4.79 13.33 -21.78
CA LEU A 37 -4.03 14.57 -21.75
C LEU A 37 -2.78 14.51 -22.64
N VAL A 38 -2.05 13.38 -22.62
CA VAL A 38 -0.86 13.17 -23.46
C VAL A 38 -1.24 13.23 -24.95
N MET A 39 -2.24 12.45 -25.35
CA MET A 39 -2.70 12.43 -26.76
C MET A 39 -3.29 13.77 -27.18
N GLY A 40 -4.07 14.42 -26.31
CA GLY A 40 -4.62 15.75 -26.55
C GLY A 40 -3.53 16.82 -26.75
N THR A 41 -2.47 16.77 -25.95
CA THR A 41 -1.32 17.68 -26.06
C THR A 41 -0.57 17.48 -27.37
N VAL A 42 -0.26 16.23 -27.73
CA VAL A 42 0.41 15.89 -28.99
C VAL A 42 -0.41 16.35 -30.19
N PHE A 43 -1.72 16.06 -30.17
CA PHE A 43 -2.63 16.44 -31.24
C PHE A 43 -2.78 17.96 -31.39
N ALA A 44 -2.84 18.70 -30.29
CA ALA A 44 -2.92 20.16 -30.30
C ALA A 44 -1.64 20.79 -30.88
N ILE A 45 -0.46 20.33 -30.43
CA ILE A 45 0.83 20.82 -30.88
C ILE A 45 1.07 20.50 -32.37
N ALA A 46 0.63 19.33 -32.84
CA ALA A 46 0.80 18.91 -34.23
C ALA A 46 0.09 19.81 -35.25
N ARG A 47 -1.00 20.49 -34.85
CA ARG A 47 -1.80 21.38 -35.71
C ARG A 47 -1.24 22.81 -35.83
N LEU A 48 -0.18 23.15 -35.10
CA LEU A 48 0.43 24.47 -35.13
C LEU A 48 1.54 24.56 -36.17
N GLN A 49 1.76 25.77 -36.68
CA GLN A 49 2.87 26.08 -37.59
C GLN A 49 4.24 25.71 -36.98
N ILE A 50 5.19 25.29 -37.82
CA ILE A 50 6.45 24.63 -37.42
C ILE A 50 7.24 25.38 -36.34
N LYS A 51 7.25 26.72 -36.39
CA LYS A 51 7.95 27.57 -35.42
C LYS A 51 7.38 27.43 -34.00
N TRP A 52 6.05 27.53 -33.86
CA TRP A 52 5.35 27.37 -32.59
C TRP A 52 5.37 25.92 -32.11
N ARG A 53 5.31 24.97 -33.05
CA ARG A 53 5.44 23.54 -32.74
C ARG A 53 6.76 23.23 -32.02
N ARG A 54 7.89 23.72 -32.54
CA ARG A 54 9.21 23.52 -31.90
C ARG A 54 9.28 24.14 -30.50
N ILE A 55 8.76 25.36 -30.34
CA ILE A 55 8.73 26.05 -29.04
C ILE A 55 7.91 25.26 -28.02
N LEU A 56 6.70 24.81 -28.39
CA LEU A 56 5.82 24.09 -27.48
C LEU A 56 6.32 22.69 -27.15
N VAL A 57 6.97 22.00 -28.10
CA VAL A 57 7.65 20.73 -27.81
C VAL A 57 8.79 20.94 -26.82
N ALA A 58 9.61 21.98 -27.01
CA ALA A 58 10.69 22.30 -26.08
C ALA A 58 10.15 22.67 -24.69
N LEU A 59 9.10 23.48 -24.61
CA LEU A 59 8.43 23.82 -23.37
C LEU A 59 7.87 22.58 -22.66
N CYS A 60 7.20 21.69 -23.41
CA CYS A 60 6.68 20.43 -22.88
C CYS A 60 7.82 19.57 -22.30
N ALA A 61 8.94 19.43 -23.01
CA ALA A 61 10.10 18.70 -22.52
C ALA A 61 10.68 19.31 -21.23
N VAL A 62 10.81 20.64 -21.16
CA VAL A 62 11.27 21.34 -19.95
C VAL A 62 10.32 21.11 -18.78
N CYS A 63 9.01 21.24 -19.00
CA CYS A 63 8.00 20.96 -17.97
C CYS A 63 8.05 19.49 -17.49
N THR A 64 8.22 18.53 -18.41
CA THR A 64 8.37 17.12 -18.06
C THR A 64 9.61 16.87 -17.21
N LEU A 65 10.76 17.41 -17.60
CA LEU A 65 12.00 17.28 -16.84
C LEU A 65 11.91 17.94 -15.46
N PHE A 66 11.30 19.12 -15.39
CA PHE A 66 11.05 19.81 -14.13
C PHE A 66 10.16 18.99 -13.20
N SER A 67 9.03 18.48 -13.70
CA SER A 67 8.12 17.65 -12.91
C SER A 67 8.77 16.33 -12.48
N ALA A 68 9.56 15.71 -13.36
CA ALA A 68 10.32 14.52 -13.05
C ALA A 68 11.34 14.77 -11.92
N TYR A 69 12.08 15.88 -11.99
CA TYR A 69 13.01 16.27 -10.93
C TYR A 69 12.31 16.63 -9.62
N ALA A 70 11.17 17.33 -9.68
CA ALA A 70 10.49 17.85 -8.50
C ALA A 70 9.72 16.77 -7.73
N TRP A 71 9.08 15.83 -8.43
CA TRP A 71 8.13 14.88 -7.82
C TRP A 71 8.40 13.41 -8.11
N SER A 72 9.16 13.06 -9.14
CA SER A 72 9.41 11.64 -9.47
C SER A 72 10.52 11.06 -8.60
N PRO A 73 10.44 9.78 -8.21
CA PRO A 73 11.48 9.11 -7.45
C PRO A 73 12.64 8.63 -8.33
N LEU A 74 13.17 9.52 -9.18
CA LEU A 74 14.29 9.22 -10.05
C LEU A 74 15.62 9.40 -9.32
N PRO A 75 16.68 8.66 -9.70
CA PRO A 75 18.02 8.92 -9.21
C PRO A 75 18.42 10.38 -9.43
N GLY A 76 18.77 11.10 -8.36
CA GLY A 76 19.14 12.52 -8.42
C GLY A 76 17.97 13.52 -8.39
N ALA A 77 16.72 13.05 -8.35
CA ALA A 77 15.54 13.91 -8.17
C ALA A 77 15.42 14.40 -6.71
N ARG A 78 14.58 15.43 -6.52
CA ARG A 78 14.29 16.02 -5.21
C ARG A 78 13.60 15.03 -4.28
N THR A 79 12.66 14.25 -4.81
CA THR A 79 11.93 13.24 -4.03
C THR A 79 12.80 12.03 -3.80
N ARG A 80 13.24 11.82 -2.54
CA ARG A 80 13.93 10.60 -2.14
C ARG A 80 12.91 9.61 -1.60
N ILE A 81 12.84 8.43 -2.21
CA ILE A 81 12.13 7.30 -1.59
C ILE A 81 13.07 6.66 -0.58
N SER A 82 12.58 6.47 0.65
CA SER A 82 13.27 5.64 1.63
C SER A 82 13.17 4.18 1.18
N TYR A 83 14.30 3.57 0.83
CA TYR A 83 14.38 2.15 0.50
C TYR A 83 15.10 1.41 1.63
N ASN A 84 14.36 0.57 2.33
CA ASN A 84 14.91 -0.32 3.34
C ASN A 84 15.38 -1.61 2.67
N GLY A 85 16.66 -1.63 2.27
CA GLY A 85 17.26 -2.81 1.67
C GLY A 85 17.37 -4.01 2.62
N ALA A 86 17.83 -5.15 2.10
CA ALA A 86 17.89 -6.42 2.83
C ALA A 86 18.72 -6.40 4.13
N ASN A 87 19.65 -5.45 4.26
CA ASN A 87 20.54 -5.27 5.42
C ASN A 87 20.05 -4.18 6.38
N HIS A 88 18.91 -3.55 6.11
CA HIS A 88 18.34 -2.55 7.01
C HIS A 88 18.02 -3.22 8.37
N PRO A 89 18.34 -2.59 9.52
CA PRO A 89 18.16 -3.21 10.85
C PRO A 89 16.76 -3.78 11.08
N MET A 90 15.72 -3.04 10.71
CA MET A 90 14.32 -3.50 10.79
C MET A 90 14.08 -4.81 10.03
N VAL A 91 14.68 -4.99 8.85
CA VAL A 91 14.50 -6.18 7.99
C VAL A 91 15.26 -7.37 8.56
N VAL A 92 16.46 -7.13 9.10
CA VAL A 92 17.25 -8.16 9.79
C VAL A 92 16.50 -8.64 11.04
N SER A 93 16.01 -7.70 11.86
CA SER A 93 15.21 -7.98 13.04
C SER A 93 13.90 -8.71 12.71
N ALA A 94 13.29 -8.44 11.55
CA ALA A 94 12.11 -9.18 11.09
C ALA A 94 12.46 -10.64 10.81
N ARG A 95 13.55 -10.89 10.06
CA ARG A 95 14.01 -12.25 9.75
C ARG A 95 14.35 -13.04 11.01
N GLU A 96 14.99 -12.38 11.98
CA GLU A 96 15.29 -12.96 13.27
C GLU A 96 14.01 -13.34 14.04
N ALA A 97 13.04 -12.42 14.15
CA ALA A 97 11.78 -12.68 14.82
C ALA A 97 11.01 -13.85 14.16
N LEU A 98 10.92 -13.86 12.82
CA LEU A 98 10.23 -14.92 12.09
C LEU A 98 10.94 -16.28 12.20
N SER A 99 12.27 -16.29 12.42
CA SER A 99 13.03 -17.54 12.64
C SER A 99 12.68 -18.24 13.96
N LYS A 100 12.06 -17.55 14.91
CA LYS A 100 11.62 -18.11 16.20
C LYS A 100 10.30 -18.88 16.11
N ILE A 101 9.63 -18.84 14.96
CA ILE A 101 8.28 -19.38 14.80
C ILE A 101 8.37 -20.73 14.05
N PRO A 102 7.83 -21.83 14.61
CA PRO A 102 7.80 -23.15 13.96
C PRO A 102 7.20 -23.07 12.56
N ALA A 103 7.68 -23.86 11.58
CA ALA A 103 7.28 -23.72 10.18
C ALA A 103 5.81 -24.10 9.88
N ASP A 104 5.22 -24.93 10.74
CA ASP A 104 3.85 -25.44 10.70
C ASP A 104 2.85 -24.60 11.52
N ALA A 105 3.34 -23.62 12.28
CA ALA A 105 2.50 -22.75 13.09
C ALA A 105 1.47 -21.97 12.25
N VAL A 106 0.24 -21.89 12.79
CA VAL A 106 -0.84 -21.05 12.28
C VAL A 106 -0.65 -19.64 12.83
N ILE A 107 -0.44 -18.67 11.93
CA ILE A 107 0.05 -17.33 12.29
C ILE A 107 -0.84 -16.21 11.72
N SER A 108 -1.08 -15.18 12.52
CA SER A 108 -1.57 -13.87 12.06
C SER A 108 -0.45 -12.83 12.19
N ALA A 109 0.00 -12.23 11.09
CA ALA A 109 1.17 -11.36 11.09
C ALA A 109 0.86 -9.97 10.51
N TYR A 110 1.63 -8.97 10.93
CA TYR A 110 1.58 -7.64 10.35
C TYR A 110 1.81 -7.68 8.84
N HIS A 111 1.01 -6.92 8.09
CA HIS A 111 0.87 -7.06 6.63
C HIS A 111 2.19 -7.16 5.83
N PRO A 112 3.27 -6.37 6.10
CA PRO A 112 4.51 -6.45 5.32
C PRO A 112 5.25 -7.77 5.53
N LEU A 113 5.02 -8.46 6.65
CA LEU A 113 5.68 -9.73 6.97
C LEU A 113 5.00 -10.94 6.30
N THR A 114 3.73 -10.82 5.91
CA THR A 114 2.93 -11.95 5.42
C THR A 114 3.48 -12.58 4.14
N ALA A 115 4.01 -11.76 3.22
CA ALA A 115 4.66 -12.25 2.00
C ALA A 115 5.89 -13.13 2.31
N HIS A 116 6.63 -12.83 3.38
CA HIS A 116 7.78 -13.64 3.82
C HIS A 116 7.37 -14.97 4.46
N LEU A 117 6.10 -15.11 4.83
CA LEU A 117 5.53 -16.28 5.48
C LEU A 117 4.75 -17.18 4.50
N ALA A 118 4.67 -16.81 3.22
CA ALA A 118 3.86 -17.48 2.19
C ALA A 118 4.15 -18.98 1.96
N ARG A 119 5.26 -19.51 2.50
CA ARG A 119 5.57 -20.95 2.45
C ARG A 119 4.78 -21.79 3.47
N ARG A 120 4.07 -21.16 4.41
CA ARG A 120 3.27 -21.84 5.43
C ARG A 120 1.90 -22.19 4.87
N GLN A 121 1.32 -23.29 5.36
CA GLN A 121 -0.03 -23.70 4.96
C GLN A 121 -1.10 -22.72 5.42
N ARG A 122 -0.93 -22.10 6.60
CA ARG A 122 -1.93 -21.23 7.22
C ARG A 122 -1.30 -19.94 7.73
N ILE A 123 -1.50 -18.88 6.96
CA ILE A 123 -1.05 -17.53 7.25
C ILE A 123 -2.20 -16.55 7.06
N TYR A 124 -2.28 -15.58 7.95
CA TYR A 124 -3.29 -14.53 7.93
C TYR A 124 -2.64 -13.16 8.14
N VAL A 125 -3.27 -12.12 7.60
CA VAL A 125 -2.88 -10.73 7.83
C VAL A 125 -3.62 -10.24 9.06
N PHE A 126 -2.90 -9.78 10.08
CA PHE A 126 -3.54 -9.15 11.25
C PHE A 126 -4.35 -7.92 10.80
N PRO A 127 -5.60 -7.72 11.26
CA PRO A 127 -6.24 -8.35 12.43
C PRO A 127 -7.02 -9.64 12.18
N VAL A 128 -7.04 -10.18 10.96
CA VAL A 128 -7.70 -11.46 10.68
C VAL A 128 -6.95 -12.59 11.38
N PRO A 129 -7.63 -13.53 12.07
CA PRO A 129 -9.09 -13.75 12.15
C PRO A 129 -9.84 -13.08 13.31
N PHE A 130 -9.18 -12.32 14.17
CA PHE A 130 -9.78 -11.73 15.37
C PHE A 130 -10.79 -10.63 15.02
N ARG A 131 -10.54 -9.91 13.94
CA ARG A 131 -11.50 -8.99 13.33
C ARG A 131 -11.37 -9.13 11.83
N ARG A 132 -12.48 -9.41 11.14
CA ARG A 132 -12.49 -9.41 9.68
C ARG A 132 -12.30 -7.98 9.18
N ALA A 133 -11.18 -7.73 8.53
CA ALA A 133 -10.82 -6.44 7.97
C ALA A 133 -10.28 -6.66 6.56
N LEU A 134 -10.83 -5.93 5.59
CA LEU A 134 -10.46 -5.93 4.17
C LEU A 134 -10.49 -7.32 3.49
N TYR A 135 -11.12 -7.38 2.31
CA TYR A 135 -11.23 -8.56 1.45
C TYR A 135 -12.22 -9.65 1.91
N GLY A 136 -13.26 -9.81 1.09
CA GLY A 136 -14.32 -10.80 1.21
C GLY A 136 -15.37 -10.52 0.14
N VAL A 137 -16.18 -11.52 -0.22
CA VAL A 137 -17.33 -11.32 -1.13
C VAL A 137 -18.47 -10.55 -0.46
N ASP A 138 -18.47 -10.53 0.87
CA ASP A 138 -19.44 -9.83 1.70
C ASP A 138 -18.83 -8.53 2.22
N VAL A 139 -19.23 -7.42 1.59
CA VAL A 139 -18.81 -6.06 1.94
C VAL A 139 -19.40 -5.56 3.26
N PHE A 140 -20.37 -6.28 3.84
CA PHE A 140 -21.03 -5.89 5.10
C PHE A 140 -20.56 -6.70 6.30
N ALA A 141 -19.77 -7.76 6.11
CA ALA A 141 -19.33 -8.63 7.19
C ALA A 141 -18.00 -8.20 7.84
N GLU A 142 -17.68 -6.90 7.74
CA GLU A 142 -16.54 -6.29 8.41
C GLU A 142 -16.77 -6.27 9.93
N GLY A 143 -15.73 -6.59 10.70
CA GLY A 143 -15.77 -6.49 12.17
C GLY A 143 -15.95 -7.81 12.92
N ASP A 144 -16.47 -8.87 12.29
CA ASP A 144 -16.74 -10.14 12.95
C ASP A 144 -15.46 -10.94 13.25
N VAL A 145 -15.49 -11.73 14.33
CA VAL A 145 -14.49 -12.75 14.65
C VAL A 145 -14.74 -13.99 13.78
N LEU A 146 -13.71 -14.52 13.11
CA LEU A 146 -13.86 -15.73 12.30
C LEU A 146 -13.84 -17.00 13.16
N PRO A 147 -14.55 -18.09 12.78
CA PRO A 147 -14.67 -19.30 13.59
C PRO A 147 -13.34 -19.97 13.96
N PHE A 148 -12.33 -19.83 13.11
CA PHE A 148 -11.00 -20.41 13.29
C PHE A 148 -10.04 -19.48 14.06
N ALA A 149 -10.52 -18.40 14.69
CA ALA A 149 -9.68 -17.51 15.48
C ALA A 149 -8.93 -18.24 16.61
N ASN A 150 -9.55 -19.28 17.16
CA ASN A 150 -8.95 -20.16 18.15
C ASN A 150 -7.90 -21.12 17.59
N GLU A 151 -7.61 -21.09 16.30
CA GLU A 151 -6.57 -21.92 15.71
C GLU A 151 -5.26 -21.14 15.54
N ILE A 152 -5.26 -19.82 15.77
CA ILE A 152 -4.06 -18.99 15.72
C ILE A 152 -3.14 -19.33 16.89
N THR A 153 -1.95 -19.82 16.56
CA THR A 153 -0.91 -20.20 17.53
C THR A 153 0.08 -19.07 17.79
N PHE A 154 0.34 -18.23 16.78
CA PHE A 154 1.29 -17.11 16.87
C PHE A 154 0.72 -15.83 16.27
N VAL A 155 1.10 -14.70 16.87
CA VAL A 155 0.83 -13.35 16.34
C VAL A 155 2.12 -12.55 16.29
N VAL A 156 2.40 -11.86 15.18
CA VAL A 156 3.62 -11.02 15.03
C VAL A 156 3.23 -9.61 14.68
N LEU A 157 3.57 -8.66 15.55
CA LEU A 157 3.21 -7.25 15.43
C LEU A 157 4.44 -6.35 15.59
N PRO A 158 4.43 -5.15 14.98
CA PRO A 158 5.46 -4.15 15.24
C PRO A 158 5.39 -3.64 16.67
N THR A 159 6.51 -3.12 17.19
CA THR A 159 6.55 -2.44 18.51
C THR A 159 5.73 -1.16 18.55
N SER A 160 5.53 -0.51 17.39
CA SER A 160 4.65 0.64 17.21
C SER A 160 3.45 0.24 16.37
N MET A 161 2.27 0.23 16.98
CA MET A 161 0.99 -0.10 16.35
C MET A 161 0.16 1.17 16.15
N ASP A 162 -0.65 1.20 15.10
CA ASP A 162 -1.67 2.24 14.93
C ASP A 162 -2.84 2.04 15.92
N GLU A 163 -3.75 3.02 15.98
CA GLU A 163 -4.87 3.02 16.92
C GLU A 163 -5.81 1.83 16.72
N GLU A 164 -6.12 1.47 15.48
CA GLU A 164 -7.04 0.39 15.14
C GLU A 164 -6.45 -0.99 15.49
N MET A 165 -5.17 -1.18 15.19
CA MET A 165 -4.42 -2.38 15.54
C MET A 165 -4.28 -2.51 17.06
N THR A 166 -3.99 -1.41 17.76
CA THR A 166 -3.90 -1.38 19.22
C THR A 166 -5.24 -1.77 19.86
N LYS A 167 -6.34 -1.19 19.35
CA LYS A 167 -7.70 -1.51 19.80
C LYS A 167 -7.99 -3.00 19.64
N THR A 168 -7.80 -3.54 18.44
CA THR A 168 -8.08 -4.95 18.16
C THR A 168 -7.17 -5.89 18.94
N TRP A 169 -5.89 -5.55 19.09
CA TRP A 169 -4.94 -6.35 19.87
C TRP A 169 -5.32 -6.39 21.36
N SER A 170 -5.77 -5.26 21.94
CA SER A 170 -6.17 -5.20 23.34
C SER A 170 -7.33 -6.14 23.68
N GLU A 171 -8.24 -6.37 22.74
CA GLU A 171 -9.39 -7.29 22.88
C GLU A 171 -8.97 -8.76 23.00
N VAL A 172 -7.82 -9.17 22.43
CA VAL A 172 -7.39 -10.58 22.35
C VAL A 172 -6.06 -10.89 23.02
N SER A 173 -5.28 -9.87 23.39
CA SER A 173 -3.91 -10.00 23.91
C SER A 173 -3.80 -10.85 25.17
N ASN A 174 -4.86 -10.95 25.98
CA ASN A 174 -4.90 -11.79 27.18
C ASN A 174 -4.73 -13.30 26.90
N GLN A 175 -4.99 -13.74 25.67
CA GLN A 175 -4.82 -15.13 25.23
C GLN A 175 -3.38 -15.43 24.78
N PHE A 176 -2.49 -14.45 24.81
CA PHE A 176 -1.13 -14.59 24.28
C PHE A 176 -0.08 -14.12 25.28
N THR A 177 1.10 -14.73 25.20
CA THR A 177 2.30 -14.35 25.95
C THR A 177 3.42 -13.98 24.99
N VAL A 178 4.32 -13.11 25.42
CA VAL A 178 5.48 -12.73 24.60
C VAL A 178 6.48 -13.90 24.61
N SER A 179 6.69 -14.50 23.43
CA SER A 179 7.67 -15.58 23.22
C SER A 179 9.04 -15.04 22.80
N TYR A 180 9.06 -13.94 22.07
CA TYR A 180 10.27 -13.25 21.64
C TYR A 180 9.96 -11.78 21.31
N ALA A 181 10.91 -10.88 21.55
CA ALA A 181 10.79 -9.47 21.17
C ALA A 181 12.16 -8.88 20.82
N ASN A 182 12.17 -7.95 19.89
CA ASN A 182 13.31 -7.07 19.61
C ASN A 182 12.83 -5.62 19.43
N SER A 183 13.72 -4.72 19.02
CA SER A 183 13.41 -3.28 18.92
C SER A 183 12.29 -2.94 17.92
N TRP A 184 12.00 -3.83 16.97
CA TRP A 184 11.04 -3.57 15.89
C TRP A 184 9.81 -4.47 15.94
N TRP A 185 9.95 -5.70 16.45
CA TRP A 185 8.96 -6.76 16.32
C TRP A 185 8.75 -7.51 17.63
N VAL A 186 7.49 -7.86 17.90
CA VAL A 186 7.09 -8.71 19.02
C VAL A 186 6.39 -9.95 18.48
N VAL A 187 6.82 -11.12 18.97
CA VAL A 187 6.26 -12.43 18.64
C VAL A 187 5.49 -12.92 19.85
N TYR A 188 4.18 -13.02 19.69
CA TYR A 188 3.25 -13.50 20.68
C TYR A 188 2.90 -14.96 20.39
N GLN A 189 2.96 -15.80 21.41
CA GLN A 189 2.54 -17.19 21.35
C GLN A 189 1.27 -17.36 22.18
N ARG A 190 0.31 -18.14 21.68
CA ARG A 190 -0.92 -18.38 22.41
C ARG A 190 -0.62 -19.09 23.73
N SER A 191 -1.18 -18.56 24.82
CA SER A 191 -1.18 -19.21 26.13
C SER A 191 -2.05 -20.47 26.05
N GLY A 192 -1.47 -21.61 26.43
CA GLY A 192 -2.20 -22.88 26.52
C GLY A 192 -3.16 -22.94 27.70
#